data_AF-A0A5B9FNF8-F1
#
_entry.id   AF-A0A5B9FNF8-F1
#
_cell.length_a   1.000
_cell.length_b   1.000
_cell.length_c   1.000
_cell.angle_alpha   90.00
_cell.angle_beta   90.00
_cell.angle_gamma   90.00
#
_symmetry.space_group_name_H-M   'P 1'
#
loop_
_entity.id
_entity.type
_entity.pdbx_description
1 polymer ?
#
loop_
_entity_poly.entity_id
_entity_poly.type
_entity_poly.pdbx_seq_one_letter_code
_entity_poly.pdbx_strand_id
1 'polypeptide(L)'
;MTEEHSSHSTVQVDLEPDESAFVERQVSNGAYASAEDMLRAGLRLLAESERQQERVAELRLIIDQADEAIEAGDFKEFSEPGELTAFIIAEAKARR
;
A
#
# COMPACT_ATOMS: atom_id res chain seq x y z
N MET A 1 29.19 23.09 -12.46
CA MET A 1 27.81 23.45 -12.09
C MET A 1 26.90 22.43 -12.74
N THR A 2 26.44 21.45 -11.99
CA THR A 2 25.44 20.48 -12.44
C THR A 2 24.09 21.05 -12.05
N GLU A 3 23.29 21.44 -13.04
CA GLU A 3 21.91 21.84 -12.83
C GLU A 3 21.09 20.57 -12.53
N GLU A 4 20.61 20.44 -11.29
CA GLU A 4 19.54 19.50 -10.95
C GLU A 4 18.26 19.99 -11.63
N HIS A 5 17.87 19.37 -12.74
CA HIS A 5 16.55 19.58 -13.32
C HIS A 5 15.52 18.91 -12.41
N SER A 6 14.88 19.67 -11.51
CA SER A 6 13.66 19.22 -10.84
C SER A 6 12.61 18.86 -11.89
N SER A 7 12.31 17.57 -12.02
CA SER A 7 11.27 17.05 -12.92
C SER A 7 9.88 17.36 -12.38
N HIS A 8 9.45 18.62 -12.45
CA HIS A 8 8.05 18.97 -12.25
C HIS A 8 7.34 18.98 -13.60
N SER A 9 6.32 18.12 -13.73
CA SER A 9 5.37 18.16 -14.84
C SER A 9 4.14 18.95 -14.42
N THR A 10 3.70 19.88 -15.26
CA THR A 10 2.49 20.69 -15.02
C THR A 10 1.27 19.97 -15.59
N VAL A 11 0.20 19.90 -14.81
CA VAL A 11 -1.10 19.37 -15.24
C VAL A 11 -2.14 20.49 -15.10
N GLN A 12 -2.94 20.71 -16.13
CA GLN A 12 -4.11 21.60 -16.09
C GLN A 12 -5.37 20.76 -16.02
N VAL A 13 -6.29 21.13 -15.14
CA VAL A 13 -7.55 20.44 -14.92
C VAL A 13 -8.66 21.49 -14.88
N ASP A 14 -9.68 21.30 -15.71
CA ASP A 14 -10.91 22.08 -15.64
C ASP A 14 -11.86 21.42 -14.65
N LEU A 15 -12.41 22.22 -13.74
CA LEU A 15 -13.32 21.75 -12.70
C LEU A 15 -14.76 22.12 -13.04
N GLU A 16 -15.69 21.26 -12.64
CA GLU A 16 -17.10 21.60 -12.64
C GLU A 16 -17.40 22.69 -11.58
N PRO A 17 -18.47 23.47 -11.74
CA PRO A 17 -18.79 24.57 -10.81
C PRO A 17 -18.86 24.14 -9.34
N ASP A 18 -19.45 22.97 -9.07
CA ASP A 18 -19.60 22.46 -7.72
C ASP A 18 -18.26 22.02 -7.09
N GLU A 19 -17.34 21.50 -7.92
CA GLU A 19 -15.99 21.11 -7.52
C GLU A 19 -15.14 22.34 -7.20
N SER A 20 -15.18 23.37 -8.05
CA SER A 20 -14.51 24.66 -7.78
C SER A 20 -15.03 25.28 -6.48
N ALA A 21 -16.36 25.32 -6.31
CA ALA A 21 -16.97 25.83 -5.10
C ALA A 21 -16.57 25.02 -3.86
N PHE A 22 -16.37 23.70 -3.99
CA PHE A 22 -15.86 22.87 -2.90
C PHE A 22 -14.41 23.22 -2.56
N VAL A 23 -13.51 23.33 -3.55
CA VAL A 23 -12.12 23.73 -3.33
C VAL A 23 -12.05 25.11 -2.67
N GLU A 24 -12.80 26.09 -3.17
CA GLU A 24 -12.86 27.44 -2.61
C GLU A 24 -13.31 27.44 -1.14
N ARG A 25 -14.32 26.63 -0.79
CA ARG A 25 -14.77 26.48 0.61
C ARG A 25 -13.67 25.89 1.49
N GLN A 26 -12.95 24.87 1.02
CA GLN A 26 -11.89 24.21 1.78
C GLN A 26 -10.63 25.08 1.94
N VAL A 27 -10.37 26.00 1.01
CA VAL A 27 -9.28 26.96 1.14
C VAL A 27 -9.70 28.12 2.04
N SER A 28 -10.88 28.70 1.81
CA SER A 28 -11.37 29.85 2.59
C SER A 28 -11.61 29.55 4.07
N ASN A 29 -11.97 28.31 4.42
CA ASN A 29 -12.10 27.90 5.82
C ASN A 29 -10.76 27.51 6.48
N GLY A 30 -9.65 27.55 5.74
CA GLY A 30 -8.32 27.24 6.22
C GLY A 30 -7.99 25.74 6.34
N ALA A 31 -8.82 24.84 5.81
CA ALA A 31 -8.53 23.41 5.81
C ALA A 31 -7.30 23.07 4.93
N TYR A 32 -7.11 23.82 3.83
CA TYR A 32 -5.91 23.77 2.99
C TYR A 32 -5.41 25.17 2.67
N ALA A 33 -4.10 25.33 2.51
CA ALA A 33 -3.51 26.62 2.18
C ALA A 33 -3.72 27.02 0.72
N SER A 34 -3.85 26.05 -0.20
CA SER A 34 -4.17 26.27 -1.60
C SER A 34 -4.90 25.08 -2.24
N ALA A 35 -5.38 25.28 -3.47
CA ALA A 35 -5.98 24.22 -4.28
C ALA A 35 -4.98 23.12 -4.64
N GLU A 36 -3.72 23.49 -4.92
CA GLU A 36 -2.65 22.53 -5.22
C GLU A 36 -2.31 21.66 -4.00
N ASP A 37 -2.33 22.22 -2.79
CA ASP A 37 -2.13 21.46 -1.57
C ASP A 37 -3.24 20.45 -1.34
N MET A 38 -4.49 20.85 -1.58
CA MET A 38 -5.64 19.97 -1.53
C MET A 38 -5.56 18.86 -2.58
N LEU A 39 -5.21 19.19 -3.83
CA LEU A 39 -5.02 18.21 -4.91
C LEU A 39 -3.92 17.20 -4.55
N ARG A 40 -2.79 17.68 -4.01
CA ARG A 40 -1.68 16.82 -3.56
C ARG A 40 -2.11 15.89 -2.42
N ALA A 41 -2.91 16.39 -1.48
CA ALA A 41 -3.48 15.56 -0.42
C ALA A 41 -4.42 14.48 -1.00
N GLY A 42 -5.30 14.85 -1.93
CA GLY A 42 -6.18 13.92 -2.64
C GLY A 42 -5.40 12.83 -3.38
N LEU A 43 -4.36 13.19 -4.13
CA LEU A 43 -3.50 12.24 -4.84
C LEU A 43 -2.76 11.29 -3.89
N ARG A 44 -2.31 11.76 -2.72
CA ARG A 44 -1.68 10.91 -1.71
C ARG A 44 -2.66 9.86 -1.17
N LEU A 45 -3.91 10.25 -0.91
CA LEU A 45 -4.95 9.34 -0.43
C LEU A 45 -5.30 8.29 -1.51
N LEU A 46 -5.42 8.71 -2.77
CA LEU A 46 -5.65 7.80 -3.89
C LEU A 46 -4.52 6.78 -4.03
N ALA A 47 -3.26 7.25 -4.04
CA ALA A 47 -2.10 6.38 -4.12
C ALA A 47 -2.00 5.41 -2.92
N GLU A 48 -2.40 5.85 -1.72
CA GLU A 48 -2.47 4.96 -0.54
C GLU A 48 -3.55 3.91 -0.67
N SER A 49 -4.73 4.29 -1.15
CA SER A 49 -5.84 3.36 -1.42
C SER A 49 -5.43 2.29 -2.43
N GLU A 50 -4.77 2.67 -3.54
CA GLU A 50 -4.26 1.73 -4.55
C GLU A 50 -3.28 0.73 -3.93
N ARG A 51 -2.29 1.20 -3.16
CA ARG A 51 -1.35 0.30 -2.45
C ARG A 51 -2.05 -0.63 -1.48
N GLN A 52 -3.07 -0.18 -0.76
CA GLN A 52 -3.84 -1.05 0.13
C GLN A 52 -4.61 -2.11 -0.65
N GLN A 53 -5.20 -1.76 -1.79
CA GLN A 53 -5.91 -2.71 -2.65
C GLN A 53 -4.97 -3.77 -3.21
N GLU A 54 -3.80 -3.38 -3.70
CA GLU A 54 -2.75 -4.30 -4.15
C GLU A 54 -2.33 -5.24 -3.02
N ARG A 55 -2.12 -4.71 -1.80
CA ARG A 55 -1.77 -5.52 -0.63
C ARG A 55 -2.87 -6.52 -0.27
N VAL A 56 -4.14 -6.13 -0.32
CA VAL A 56 -5.26 -7.04 -0.05
C VAL A 56 -5.33 -8.14 -1.12
N ALA A 57 -5.10 -7.80 -2.38
CA ALA A 57 -5.06 -8.78 -3.47
C ALA A 57 -3.90 -9.78 -3.29
N GLU A 58 -2.71 -9.31 -2.93
CA GLU A 58 -1.54 -10.15 -2.60
C GLU A 58 -1.86 -11.10 -1.43
N LEU A 59 -2.43 -10.58 -0.35
CA LEU A 59 -2.79 -11.40 0.82
C LEU A 59 -3.82 -12.48 0.47
N ARG A 60 -4.81 -12.16 -0.37
CA ARG A 60 -5.79 -13.15 -0.83
C ARG A 60 -5.12 -14.27 -1.63
N LEU A 61 -4.22 -13.91 -2.55
CA LEU A 61 -3.47 -14.91 -3.31
C LEU A 61 -2.64 -15.83 -2.40
N ILE A 62 -2.00 -15.28 -1.36
CA ILE A 62 -1.23 -16.08 -0.40
C ILE A 62 -2.15 -17.02 0.40
N ILE A 63 -3.34 -16.58 0.76
CA ILE A 63 -4.34 -17.43 1.44
C ILE A 63 -4.76 -18.58 0.52
N ASP A 64 -5.12 -18.28 -0.74
CA ASP A 64 -5.51 -19.31 -1.71
C ASP A 64 -4.40 -20.35 -1.90
N GLN A 65 -3.13 -19.91 -2.00
CA GLN A 65 -1.96 -20.80 -2.06
C GLN A 65 -1.78 -21.64 -0.79
N ALA A 66 -2.03 -21.06 0.38
CA ALA A 66 -1.93 -21.78 1.65
C ALA A 66 -3.04 -22.84 1.78
N ASP A 67 -4.25 -22.52 1.34
CA ASP A 67 -5.37 -23.47 1.31
C ASP A 67 -5.06 -24.64 0.35
N GLU A 68 -4.54 -24.36 -0.84
CA GLU A 68 -4.07 -25.39 -1.78
C GLU A 68 -2.97 -26.28 -1.15
N ALA A 69 -2.01 -25.69 -0.42
CA ALA A 69 -0.97 -26.44 0.27
C ALA A 69 -1.54 -27.35 1.38
N ILE A 70 -2.54 -26.88 2.14
CA ILE A 70 -3.23 -27.68 3.14
C ILE A 70 -3.96 -28.86 2.47
N GLU A 71 -4.70 -28.62 1.39
CA GLU A 71 -5.40 -29.67 0.64
C GLU A 71 -4.44 -30.72 0.06
N ALA A 72 -3.27 -30.28 -0.41
CA ALA A 72 -2.21 -31.16 -0.90
C ALA A 72 -1.46 -31.90 0.22
N GLY A 73 -1.68 -31.55 1.48
CA GLY A 73 -0.94 -32.08 2.63
C GLY A 73 0.48 -31.53 2.76
N ASP A 74 0.80 -30.45 2.06
CA ASP A 74 2.08 -29.74 2.13
C ASP A 74 2.07 -28.73 3.30
N PHE A 75 1.95 -29.25 4.51
CA PHE A 75 2.01 -28.47 5.73
C PHE A 75 2.70 -29.26 6.84
N LYS A 76 3.06 -28.55 7.92
CA LYS A 76 3.61 -29.16 9.13
C LYS A 76 2.82 -28.71 10.34
N GLU A 77 2.36 -29.70 11.11
CA GLU A 77 1.68 -29.46 12.38
C GLU A 77 2.70 -29.40 13.53
N PHE A 78 2.47 -28.49 14.45
CA PHE A 78 3.21 -28.35 15.71
C PHE A 78 2.18 -28.20 16.83
N SER A 79 2.18 -29.11 17.78
CA SER A 79 1.19 -29.15 18.85
C SER A 79 1.76 -28.72 20.19
N GLU A 80 3.08 -28.86 20.37
CA GLU A 80 3.75 -28.56 21.63
C GLU A 80 4.60 -27.27 21.54
N PRO A 81 4.68 -26.49 22.63
CA PRO A 81 5.56 -25.34 22.69
C PRO A 81 7.02 -25.70 22.38
N GLY A 82 7.63 -24.95 21.45
CA GLY A 82 9.04 -25.11 21.08
C GLY A 82 9.32 -26.06 19.91
N GLU A 83 8.33 -26.83 19.44
CA GLU A 83 8.50 -27.73 18.28
C GLU A 83 8.85 -26.96 17.00
N LEU A 84 8.16 -25.85 16.75
CA LEU A 84 8.46 -24.96 15.62
C LEU A 84 9.91 -24.44 15.68
N THR A 85 10.37 -24.03 16.87
CA THR A 85 11.73 -23.53 17.05
C THR A 85 12.76 -24.63 16.80
N ALA A 86 12.52 -25.84 17.31
CA ALA A 86 13.39 -26.99 17.06
C ALA A 86 13.46 -27.35 15.57
N PHE A 87 12.32 -27.31 14.89
CA PHE A 87 12.22 -27.54 13.44
C PHE A 87 13.04 -26.52 12.64
N ILE A 88 12.88 -25.22 12.92
CA ILE A 88 13.65 -24.15 12.23
C ILE A 88 15.16 -24.31 12.46
N ILE A 89 15.59 -24.65 13.68
CA ILE A 89 17.01 -24.89 13.99
C ILE A 89 17.56 -26.08 13.20
N ALA A 90 16.79 -27.16 13.10
CA ALA A 90 17.18 -28.36 12.34
C ALA A 90 17.32 -28.05 10.85
N GLU A 91 16.33 -27.37 10.25
CA GLU A 91 16.35 -26.92 8.86
C GLU A 91 17.58 -26.04 8.55
N ALA A 92 17.87 -25.06 9.42
CA ALA A 92 19.01 -24.17 9.23
C ALA A 92 20.36 -24.91 9.29
N LYS A 93 20.47 -25.96 10.12
CA LYS A 93 21.66 -26.82 10.18
C LYS A 93 21.81 -27.71 8.97
N ALA A 94 20.71 -28.24 8.41
CA ALA A 94 20.72 -29.11 7.24
C ALA A 94 21.12 -28.38 5.95
N ARG A 95 20.98 -27.04 5.91
CA ARG A 95 21.37 -26.19 4.76
C ARG A 95 22.84 -25.77 4.77
N ARG A 96 23.62 -26.13 5.81
CA ARG A 96 25.06 -25.86 5.92
C ARG A 96 25.87 -27.11 5.57
#